data_AF-A0AAV8X8K8-F1
#
_entry.id   AF-A0AAV8X8K8-F1
#
_cell.length_a   1.000
_cell.length_b   1.000
_cell.length_c   1.000
_cell.angle_alpha   90.00
_cell.angle_beta   90.00
_cell.angle_gamma   90.00
#
_symmetry.space_group_name_H-M   'P 1'
#
loop_
_entity.id
_entity.type
_entity.pdbx_description
1 polymer ?
#
loop_
_entity_poly.entity_id
_entity_poly.type
_entity_poly.pdbx_seq_one_letter_code
_entity_poly.pdbx_strand_id
1 'polypeptide(L)'
;MTILAKTKSTKSNITISINTFIDSIRNPHSSIRRSAQQHEISKGFIGNIIKRNKFYPYKVKLVHELIEDDLDRQIEFCDDEDDR
;
A
#
# COMPACT_ATOMS: atom_id res chain seq x y z
N MET A 1 -27.77 24.62 12.70
CA MET A 1 -26.96 23.46 12.26
C MET A 1 -25.53 23.69 12.68
N THR A 2 -25.18 23.34 13.92
CA THR A 2 -23.85 23.60 14.48
C THR A 2 -22.90 22.49 14.03
N ILE A 3 -21.94 22.82 13.18
CA ILE A 3 -20.81 21.93 12.88
C ILE A 3 -19.90 21.99 14.10
N LEU A 4 -20.05 21.02 15.01
CA LEU A 4 -19.09 20.81 16.09
C LEU A 4 -17.82 20.24 15.43
N ALA A 5 -16.87 21.11 15.10
CA ALA A 5 -15.54 20.70 14.66
C ALA A 5 -14.87 19.93 15.81
N LYS A 6 -14.91 18.60 15.72
CA LYS A 6 -14.31 17.69 16.70
C LYS A 6 -12.79 17.77 16.54
N THR A 7 -12.15 18.71 17.23
CA THR A 7 -10.69 18.81 17.29
C THR A 7 -10.16 17.63 18.13
N LYS A 8 -9.78 16.52 17.48
CA LYS A 8 -9.08 15.42 18.15
C LYS A 8 -7.77 15.96 18.74
N SER A 9 -7.61 15.83 20.06
CA SER A 9 -6.42 16.24 20.84
C SER A 9 -5.11 15.72 20.22
N THR A 10 -4.08 16.55 20.16
CA THR A 10 -2.76 16.24 19.57
C THR A 10 -2.14 14.95 20.12
N LYS A 11 -2.31 14.70 21.42
CA LYS A 11 -1.82 13.47 22.08
C LYS A 11 -2.51 12.22 21.54
N SER A 12 -3.81 12.30 21.25
CA SER A 12 -4.59 11.20 20.66
C SER A 12 -4.15 10.89 19.23
N ASN A 13 -3.81 11.91 18.44
CA ASN A 13 -3.34 11.72 17.06
C ASN A 13 -1.97 11.04 17.00
N ILE A 14 -1.07 11.35 17.95
CA ILE A 14 0.25 10.71 18.05
C ILE A 14 0.08 9.23 18.39
N THR A 15 -0.74 8.89 19.39
CA THR A 15 -0.98 7.49 19.76
C THR A 15 -1.58 6.68 18.62
N ILE A 16 -2.55 7.23 17.90
CA ILE A 16 -3.14 6.58 16.72
C ILE A 16 -2.08 6.40 15.63
N SER A 17 -1.23 7.40 15.38
CA SER A 17 -0.15 7.31 14.40
C SER A 17 0.87 6.22 14.74
N ILE A 18 1.19 6.04 16.02
CA ILE A 18 2.12 4.99 16.47
C ILE A 18 1.49 3.61 16.27
N ASN A 19 0.25 3.41 16.75
CA ASN A 19 -0.42 2.12 16.67
C ASN A 19 -0.64 1.67 15.22
N THR A 20 -1.10 2.59 14.37
CA THR A 20 -1.31 2.33 12.93
C THR A 20 -0.01 1.94 12.22
N PHE A 21 1.10 2.57 12.58
CA PHE A 21 2.42 2.25 12.02
C PHE A 21 2.93 0.88 12.50
N ILE A 22 2.80 0.58 13.79
CA ILE A 22 3.16 -0.73 14.37
C ILE A 22 2.38 -1.86 13.68
N ASP A 23 1.07 -1.67 13.49
CA ASP A 23 0.23 -2.66 12.82
C ASP A 23 0.62 -2.85 11.34
N SER A 24 1.03 -1.77 10.66
CA SER A 24 1.54 -1.84 9.29
C SER A 24 2.85 -2.64 9.19
N ILE A 25 3.71 -2.60 10.21
CA ILE A 25 4.92 -3.42 10.30
C ILE A 25 4.57 -4.89 10.57
N ARG A 26 3.61 -5.14 11.47
CA ARG A 26 3.18 -6.51 11.83
C ARG A 26 2.47 -7.23 10.69
N ASN A 27 1.69 -6.50 9.90
CA ASN A 27 0.94 -7.06 8.77
C ASN A 27 1.16 -6.21 7.49
N PRO A 28 2.32 -6.36 6.83
CA PRO A 28 2.70 -5.56 5.66
C PRO A 28 1.81 -5.78 4.43
N HIS A 29 1.11 -6.93 4.37
CA HIS A 29 0.18 -7.27 3.29
C HIS A 29 -1.22 -6.68 3.48
N SER A 30 -1.48 -6.03 4.61
CA SER A 30 -2.75 -5.36 4.84
C SER A 30 -2.91 -4.14 3.93
N SER A 31 -4.08 -4.03 3.29
CA SER A 31 -4.37 -2.86 2.47
C SER A 31 -4.61 -1.62 3.35
N ILE A 32 -4.20 -0.44 2.86
CA ILE A 32 -4.48 0.85 3.51
C ILE A 32 -5.98 1.02 3.83
N ARG A 33 -6.87 0.50 2.97
CA ARG A 33 -8.32 0.51 3.19
C ARG A 33 -8.72 -0.27 4.45
N ARG A 34 -8.15 -1.45 4.66
CA ARG A 34 -8.45 -2.29 5.83
C ARG A 34 -7.94 -1.63 7.11
N SER A 35 -6.72 -1.08 7.09
CA SER A 35 -6.18 -0.36 8.24
C SER A 35 -6.97 0.92 8.55
N ALA A 36 -7.46 1.63 7.53
CA ALA A 36 -8.33 2.80 7.70
C ALA A 36 -9.64 2.45 8.42
N GLN A 37 -10.24 1.31 8.06
CA GLN A 37 -11.44 0.80 8.72
C GLN A 37 -11.17 0.40 10.17
N GLN A 38 -10.07 -0.31 10.42
CA GLN A 38 -9.70 -0.79 11.76
C GLN A 38 -9.44 0.34 12.76
N HIS A 39 -8.83 1.44 12.31
CA HIS A 39 -8.46 2.55 13.18
C HIS A 39 -9.39 3.76 13.07
N GLU A 40 -10.48 3.67 12.30
CA GLU A 40 -11.45 4.75 12.06
C GLU A 40 -10.80 6.09 11.65
N ILE A 41 -9.88 5.99 10.69
CA ILE A 41 -9.11 7.13 10.16
C ILE A 41 -9.18 7.15 8.64
N SER A 42 -8.86 8.30 8.06
CA SER A 42 -8.82 8.42 6.60
C SER A 42 -7.66 7.63 6.01
N LYS A 43 -7.87 7.07 4.82
CA LYS A 43 -6.81 6.39 4.04
C LYS A 43 -5.61 7.31 3.79
N GLY A 44 -5.86 8.60 3.52
CA GLY A 44 -4.83 9.60 3.29
C GLY A 44 -3.93 9.83 4.51
N PHE A 45 -4.50 9.78 5.72
CA PHE A 45 -3.72 9.91 6.96
C PHE A 45 -2.75 8.73 7.13
N ILE A 46 -3.21 7.50 6.90
CA ILE A 46 -2.35 6.29 6.91
C ILE A 46 -1.27 6.39 5.83
N GLY A 47 -1.63 6.78 4.61
CA GLY A 47 -0.67 6.97 3.52
C GLY A 47 0.43 7.97 3.89
N ASN A 48 0.08 9.07 4.57
CA ASN A 48 1.04 10.05 5.06
C ASN A 48 1.97 9.47 6.14
N ILE A 49 1.45 8.66 7.07
CA ILE A 49 2.25 8.00 8.10
C ILE A 49 3.28 7.07 7.47
N ILE A 50 2.85 6.19 6.56
CA ILE A 50 3.73 5.24 5.88
C ILE A 50 4.83 5.96 5.09
N LYS A 51 4.46 6.99 4.32
CA LYS A 51 5.41 7.80 3.54
C LYS A 51 6.44 8.53 4.41
N ARG A 52 6.01 9.17 5.51
CA ARG A 52 6.90 9.89 6.43
C ARG A 52 7.89 8.97 7.11
N ASN A 53 7.48 7.73 7.41
CA ASN A 53 8.35 6.71 8.01
C ASN A 53 9.15 5.90 6.98
N LYS A 54 9.08 6.25 5.68
CA LYS A 54 9.79 5.57 4.58
C LYS A 54 9.60 4.04 4.60
N PHE A 55 8.39 3.60 4.96
CA PHE A 55 8.08 2.18 5.05
C PHE A 55 7.55 1.66 3.71
N TYR A 56 8.22 0.65 3.16
CA TYR A 56 7.90 0.00 1.90
C TYR A 56 7.75 -1.49 2.16
N PRO A 57 6.52 -1.98 2.45
CA PRO A 57 6.28 -3.37 2.87
C PRO A 57 6.65 -4.39 1.77
N TYR A 58 6.71 -3.94 0.52
CA TYR A 58 7.08 -4.78 -0.62
C TYR A 58 8.48 -4.40 -1.06
N LYS A 59 9.43 -5.33 -0.94
CA LYS A 59 10.65 -5.31 -1.73
C LYS A 59 10.32 -5.94 -3.07
N VAL A 60 10.70 -5.29 -4.18
CA VAL A 60 10.65 -5.91 -5.50
C VAL A 60 11.49 -7.18 -5.41
N LYS A 61 10.84 -8.33 -5.55
CA LYS A 61 11.52 -9.60 -5.74
C LYS A 61 11.37 -9.92 -7.22
N LEU A 62 12.49 -10.24 -7.88
CA LEU A 62 12.41 -10.93 -9.16
C LEU A 62 11.83 -12.32 -8.86
N VAL A 63 10.56 -12.50 -9.20
CA VAL A 63 9.84 -13.79 -9.01
C VAL A 63 10.08 -14.70 -10.22
N HIS A 64 10.41 -14.10 -11.37
CA HIS A 64 10.76 -14.77 -12.59
C HIS A 64 12.12 -14.24 -13.06
N GLU A 65 13.05 -15.14 -13.31
CA GLU A 65 14.26 -14.85 -14.07
C GLU A 65 13.90 -14.95 -15.54
N LEU A 66 14.45 -14.05 -16.36
CA LEU A 66 14.36 -14.17 -17.82
C LEU A 66 15.11 -15.43 -18.23
N ILE A 67 14.41 -16.39 -18.80
CA ILE A 67 15.02 -17.56 -19.44
C ILE A 67 15.33 -17.23 -20.91
N GLU A 68 16.28 -17.96 -21.50
CA GLU A 68 16.75 -17.72 -22.87
C GLU A 68 15.59 -17.66 -23.89
N ASP A 69 14.61 -18.55 -23.75
CA ASP A 69 13.45 -18.65 -24.64
C ASP A 69 12.37 -17.59 -24.40
N ASP A 70 12.47 -16.75 -23.36
CA ASP A 70 11.40 -15.79 -23.05
C ASP A 70 11.22 -14.72 -24.13
N LEU A 71 12.30 -14.39 -24.86
CA LEU A 71 12.23 -13.45 -25.97
C LEU A 71 11.46 -14.05 -27.14
N ASP A 72 11.74 -15.29 -27.50
CA ASP A 72 11.07 -15.99 -28.60
C ASP A 72 9.58 -16.16 -28.30
N ARG A 73 9.23 -16.55 -27.07
CA ARG A 73 7.84 -16.65 -26.60
C ARG A 73 7.11 -15.31 -26.62
N GLN A 74 7.80 -14.20 -26.31
CA GLN A 74 7.21 -12.86 -26.37
C GLN A 74 6.93 -12.44 -27.82
N ILE A 75 7.83 -12.77 -28.74
CA ILE A 75 7.67 -12.49 -30.17
C ILE A 75 6.51 -13.33 -30.73
N GLU A 76 6.49 -14.64 -30.48
CA GLU A 76 5.41 -15.56 -30.89
C GLU A 76 4.04 -15.05 -30.42
N PHE A 77 3.91 -14.65 -29.14
CA PHE A 77 2.67 -14.09 -28.62
C PHE A 77 2.24 -12.80 -29.32
N CYS A 78 3.18 -11.90 -29.67
CA CYS A 78 2.83 -10.65 -30.34
C CYS A 78 2.42 -10.88 -31.80
N ASP A 79 3.12 -11.77 -32.50
CA ASP A 79 2.82 -12.10 -33.89
C ASP A 79 1.46 -12.84 -34.01
N ASP A 80 1.13 -13.72 -33.06
CA ASP A 80 -0.15 -14.45 -32.99
C ASP A 80 -1.38 -13.55 -32.69
N GLU A 81 -1.16 -12.31 -32.26
CA GLU A 81 -2.22 -11.32 -32.00
C GLU A 81 -2.39 -10.35 -33.18
N ASP A 82 -1.43 -10.23 -34.10
CA ASP A 82 -1.57 -9.43 -35.34
C ASP A 82 -2.38 -10.16 -36.43
N ASP A 83 -2.51 -11.50 -36.33
CA ASP A 83 -3.28 -12.35 -37.25
C ASP A 83 -4.75 -12.61 -36.81
N ARG A 84 -5.22 -11.99 -35.72
CA ARG A 84 -6.58 -12.18 -35.16
C ARG A 84 -7.55 -11.01 -35.39
#